data_AF-A0A1F6W4F2-F1
#
_entry.id   AF-A0A1F6W4F2-F1
#
_cell.length_a   1.000
_cell.length_b   1.000
_cell.length_c   1.000
_cell.angle_alpha   90.00
_cell.angle_beta   90.00
_cell.angle_gamma   90.00
#
_symmetry.space_group_name_H-M   'P 1'
#
loop_
_entity.id
_entity.type
_entity.pdbx_description
1 polymer ?
#
loop_
_entity_poly.entity_id
_entity_poly.type
_entity_poly.pdbx_seq_one_letter_code
_entity_poly.pdbx_strand_id
1 'polypeptide(L)'
;MKFIGENFYKLFLVALLVILPALSFAQDITPSRPTGDITPSNPCEGKICNPINSNTIQEFIRVLLEGALKIGIPLVALAVIYCGFLFVQARGKPEEITKAKDALLYTLVGAAILLGSWAIAKLISDTVLAL
;
A
#
# COMPACT_ATOMS: atom_id res chain seq x y z
N MET A 1 1.50 9.23 -31.44
CA MET A 1 1.39 8.37 -30.24
C MET A 1 2.60 7.43 -30.09
N LYS A 2 3.85 7.92 -30.21
CA LYS A 2 5.07 7.11 -30.01
C LYS A 2 5.76 7.36 -28.66
N PHE A 3 5.30 8.34 -27.90
CA PHE A 3 5.99 8.84 -26.71
C PHE A 3 5.69 8.05 -25.42
N ILE A 4 4.50 7.45 -25.29
CA ILE A 4 4.09 6.72 -24.08
C ILE A 4 4.76 5.34 -23.95
N GLY A 5 4.97 4.64 -25.08
CA GLY A 5 5.52 3.27 -25.07
C GLY A 5 7.02 3.23 -24.75
N GLU A 6 7.80 4.16 -25.31
CA GLU A 6 9.26 4.24 -25.11
C GLU A 6 9.65 4.78 -23.72
N ASN A 7 8.76 5.57 -23.10
CA ASN A 7 9.02 6.20 -21.81
C ASN A 7 8.21 5.59 -20.64
N PHE A 8 7.53 4.46 -20.83
CA PHE A 8 6.70 3.85 -19.77
C PHE A 8 7.52 3.46 -18.53
N TYR A 9 8.69 2.84 -18.74
CA TYR A 9 9.64 2.55 -17.67
C TYR A 9 10.20 3.82 -17.01
N LYS A 10 10.41 4.91 -17.78
CA LYS A 10 10.79 6.21 -17.22
C LYS A 10 9.66 6.82 -16.39
N LEU A 11 8.40 6.62 -16.77
CA LEU A 11 7.23 7.11 -16.03
C LEU A 11 7.00 6.31 -14.74
N PHE A 12 7.25 5.00 -14.77
CA PHE A 12 7.30 4.14 -13.59
C PHE A 12 8.48 4.50 -12.67
N LEU A 13 9.67 4.76 -13.23
CA LEU A 13 10.83 5.26 -12.47
C LEU A 13 10.61 6.66 -11.89
N VAL A 14 9.94 7.56 -12.60
CA VAL A 14 9.60 8.91 -12.09
C VAL A 14 8.54 8.80 -10.99
N ALA A 15 7.54 7.94 -11.13
CA ALA A 15 6.60 7.66 -10.06
C ALA A 15 7.31 7.07 -8.83
N LEU A 16 8.23 6.11 -9.03
CA LEU A 16 9.06 5.54 -7.97
C LEU A 16 9.96 6.61 -7.32
N LEU A 17 10.57 7.50 -8.10
CA LEU A 17 11.43 8.59 -7.64
C LEU A 17 10.68 9.71 -6.91
N VAL A 18 9.41 9.94 -7.24
CA VAL A 18 8.54 10.90 -6.54
C VAL A 18 7.91 10.29 -5.27
N ILE A 19 7.73 8.96 -5.22
CA ILE A 19 7.17 8.23 -4.07
C ILE A 19 8.25 7.83 -3.05
N LEU A 20 9.52 7.68 -3.48
CA LEU A 20 10.67 7.39 -2.61
C LEU A 20 10.87 8.41 -1.47
N PRO A 21 10.76 9.73 -1.68
CA PRO A 21 10.80 10.72 -0.60
C PRO A 21 9.68 10.51 0.42
N ALA A 22 8.47 10.16 -0.02
CA ALA A 22 7.33 9.95 0.85
C ALA A 22 7.47 8.70 1.75
N LEU A 23 8.28 7.71 1.35
CA LEU A 23 8.66 6.60 2.21
C LEU A 23 9.81 6.96 3.17
N SER A 24 10.68 7.91 2.78
CA SER A 24 11.80 8.37 3.62
C SER A 24 11.43 9.43 4.67
N PHE A 25 10.28 10.10 4.53
CA PHE A 25 9.75 11.05 5.54
C PHE A 25 9.06 10.37 6.75
N ALA A 26 9.34 9.10 7.03
CA ALA A 26 9.09 8.54 8.36
C ALA A 26 10.29 8.84 9.27
N GLN A 27 10.55 10.12 9.53
CA GLN A 27 11.45 10.55 10.59
C GLN A 27 10.60 11.29 11.62
N ASP A 28 10.43 10.65 12.77
CA ASP A 28 9.83 11.27 13.94
C ASP A 28 10.74 12.43 14.38
N ILE A 29 10.28 13.66 14.15
CA ILE A 29 10.92 14.86 14.67
C ILE A 29 10.38 15.04 16.09
N THR A 30 10.97 14.36 17.07
CA THR A 30 10.88 14.85 18.44
C THR A 30 12.07 15.78 18.71
N PRO A 31 11.83 17.06 19.04
CA PRO A 31 12.90 17.91 19.51
C PRO A 31 13.31 17.39 20.89
N SER A 32 14.45 16.69 20.96
CA SER A 32 15.13 16.43 22.23
C SER A 32 15.65 17.78 22.75
N ARG A 33 14.84 18.40 23.62
CA ARG A 33 15.24 19.57 24.41
C ARG A 33 15.63 19.10 25.80
N PRO A 34 16.75 19.60 26.39
CA PRO A 34 17.18 19.14 27.69
C PRO A 34 16.31 19.73 28.80
N THR A 35 16.23 18.93 29.86
CA THR A 35 15.88 19.30 31.25
C THR A 35 14.42 19.18 31.63
N GLY A 36 14.15 18.05 32.31
CA GLY A 36 13.46 18.01 33.60
C GLY A 36 11.97 18.27 33.58
N ASP A 37 11.17 17.24 33.31
CA ASP A 37 9.83 17.16 33.91
C ASP A 37 9.35 15.71 34.05
N ILE A 38 8.72 15.44 35.18
CA ILE A 38 8.09 14.20 35.61
C ILE A 38 6.77 14.02 34.83
N THR A 39 6.84 13.41 33.66
CA THR A 39 5.68 12.93 32.89
C THR A 39 5.90 11.49 32.47
N PRO A 40 4.84 10.67 32.29
CA PRO A 40 4.95 9.22 32.31
C PRO A 40 5.89 8.77 31.19
N SER A 41 6.93 8.06 31.61
CA SER A 41 7.99 7.49 30.77
C SER A 41 7.49 7.07 29.40
N ASN A 42 7.96 7.75 28.35
CA ASN A 42 8.06 7.12 27.04
C ASN A 42 8.91 5.84 27.24
N PRO A 43 8.39 4.62 26.99
CA PRO A 43 8.99 3.36 27.44
C PRO A 43 10.28 2.95 26.68
N CYS A 44 11.01 3.93 26.16
CA CYS A 44 12.01 3.78 25.10
C CYS A 44 13.32 4.55 25.36
N GLU A 45 13.52 5.06 26.57
CA GLU A 45 14.82 5.65 26.95
C GLU A 45 15.82 4.51 27.23
N GLY A 46 16.71 4.24 26.27
CA GLY A 46 17.79 3.25 26.40
C GLY A 46 17.44 1.80 26.04
N LYS A 47 16.26 1.53 25.46
CA LYS A 47 15.88 0.23 24.88
C LYS A 47 15.62 0.37 23.39
N ILE A 48 15.85 -0.70 22.62
CA ILE A 48 15.36 -0.76 21.22
C ILE A 48 13.83 -0.71 21.28
N CYS A 49 13.26 0.42 20.85
CA CYS A 49 11.83 0.56 20.62
C CYS A 49 11.38 -0.45 19.59
N ASN A 50 10.24 -1.09 19.80
CA ASN A 50 9.63 -1.92 18.77
C ASN A 50 9.37 -1.04 17.52
N PRO A 51 10.08 -1.22 16.40
CA PRO A 51 9.89 -0.40 15.20
C PRO A 51 8.54 -0.65 14.53
N ILE A 52 7.82 -1.70 14.97
CA ILE A 52 6.46 -2.06 14.54
C ILE A 52 5.40 -1.43 15.48
N ASN A 53 5.83 -0.85 16.62
CA ASN A 53 5.00 -0.15 17.61
C ASN A 53 3.74 -0.93 18.07
N SER A 54 3.78 -2.26 18.00
CA SER A 54 2.67 -3.15 18.31
C SER A 54 3.01 -4.02 19.52
N ASN A 55 2.33 -3.81 20.65
CA ASN A 55 2.53 -4.60 21.88
C ASN A 55 1.59 -5.81 21.98
N THR A 56 0.65 -5.93 21.04
CA THR A 56 -0.38 -6.99 21.00
C THR A 56 -0.50 -7.54 19.58
N ILE A 57 -0.87 -8.82 19.45
CA ILE A 57 -1.13 -9.49 18.15
C ILE A 57 -2.14 -8.70 17.30
N GLN A 58 -3.15 -8.12 17.95
CA GLN A 58 -4.18 -7.28 17.33
C GLN A 58 -3.57 -6.07 16.59
N GLU A 59 -2.70 -5.32 17.26
CA GLU A 59 -2.03 -4.14 16.71
C GLU A 59 -1.06 -4.54 15.59
N PHE A 60 -0.41 -5.69 15.73
CA PHE A 60 0.46 -6.23 14.68
C PHE A 60 -0.33 -6.52 13.39
N ILE A 61 -1.51 -7.14 13.49
CA ILE A 61 -2.38 -7.40 12.34
C ILE A 61 -2.83 -6.09 11.70
N ARG A 62 -3.20 -5.08 12.49
CA ARG A 62 -3.59 -3.75 11.98
C ARG A 62 -2.48 -3.07 11.21
N VAL A 63 -1.28 -3.01 11.77
CA VAL A 63 -0.10 -2.41 11.12
C VAL A 63 0.26 -3.14 9.82
N LEU A 64 0.21 -4.49 9.82
CA LEU A 64 0.46 -5.29 8.62
C LEU A 64 -0.56 -4.98 7.51
N LEU A 65 -1.83 -4.86 7.90
CA LEU A 65 -2.94 -4.62 6.98
C LEU A 65 -2.89 -3.20 6.40
N GLU A 66 -2.57 -2.20 7.22
CA GLU A 66 -2.32 -0.83 6.75
C GLU A 66 -1.11 -0.76 5.82
N GLY A 67 -0.03 -1.49 6.13
CA GLY A 67 1.12 -1.62 5.23
C GLY A 67 0.74 -2.23 3.88
N ALA A 68 -0.06 -3.31 3.90
CA ALA A 68 -0.55 -3.97 2.69
C ALA A 68 -1.47 -3.06 1.86
N LEU A 69 -2.34 -2.27 2.49
CA LEU A 69 -3.19 -1.30 1.79
C LEU A 69 -2.38 -0.13 1.21
N LYS A 70 -1.38 0.36 1.95
CA LYS A 70 -0.53 1.49 1.53
C LYS A 70 0.24 1.17 0.24
N ILE A 71 0.67 -0.07 0.07
CA ILE A 71 1.32 -0.53 -1.19
C ILE A 71 0.31 -1.05 -2.21
N GLY A 72 -0.77 -1.66 -1.75
CA GLY A 72 -1.70 -2.40 -2.59
C GLY A 72 -2.68 -1.50 -3.34
N ILE A 73 -3.16 -0.40 -2.73
CA ILE A 73 -4.04 0.58 -3.40
C ILE A 73 -3.36 1.19 -4.66
N PRO A 74 -2.13 1.74 -4.59
CA PRO A 74 -1.48 2.26 -5.79
C PRO A 74 -1.17 1.17 -6.82
N LEU A 75 -0.86 -0.06 -6.39
CA LEU A 75 -0.65 -1.19 -7.30
C LEU A 75 -1.92 -1.54 -8.10
N VAL A 76 -3.08 -1.62 -7.42
CA VAL A 76 -4.37 -1.87 -8.07
C VAL A 76 -4.72 -0.74 -9.03
N ALA A 77 -4.50 0.52 -8.64
CA ALA A 77 -4.74 1.67 -9.52
C ALA A 77 -3.90 1.58 -10.81
N LEU A 78 -2.62 1.23 -10.71
CA LEU A 78 -1.75 1.03 -11.88
C LEU A 78 -2.24 -0.13 -12.76
N ALA A 79 -2.68 -1.24 -12.15
CA ALA A 79 -3.21 -2.38 -12.90
C ALA A 79 -4.48 -2.01 -13.69
N VAL A 80 -5.39 -1.24 -13.08
CA VAL A 80 -6.61 -0.76 -13.76
C VAL A 80 -6.27 0.16 -14.94
N ILE A 81 -5.31 1.07 -14.77
CA ILE A 81 -4.84 1.94 -15.86
C ILE A 81 -4.25 1.11 -17.00
N TYR A 82 -3.47 0.07 -16.69
CA TYR A 82 -2.89 -0.84 -17.68
C TYR A 82 -3.97 -1.61 -18.45
N CYS A 83 -4.99 -2.12 -17.77
CA CYS A 83 -6.14 -2.75 -18.43
C CYS A 83 -6.85 -1.79 -19.38
N GLY A 84 -7.07 -0.54 -18.95
CA GLY A 84 -7.65 0.51 -19.79
C GLY A 84 -6.83 0.75 -21.06
N PHE A 85 -5.51 0.81 -20.95
CA PHE A 85 -4.62 0.93 -22.11
C PHE A 85 -4.73 -0.27 -23.06
N LEU A 86 -4.81 -1.50 -22.53
CA LEU A 86 -4.92 -2.72 -23.32
C LEU A 86 -6.23 -2.74 -24.13
N PHE A 87 -7.34 -2.27 -23.56
CA PHE A 87 -8.61 -2.10 -24.27
C PHE A 87 -8.51 -1.09 -25.43
N VAL A 88 -7.82 0.04 -25.23
CA VAL A 88 -7.60 1.04 -26.28
C VAL A 88 -6.68 0.51 -27.38
N GLN A 89 -5.66 -0.27 -27.01
CA GLN A 89 -4.71 -0.87 -27.95
C GLN A 89 -5.35 -1.93 -28.85
N ALA A 90 -6.33 -2.67 -28.34
CA ALA A 90 -6.94 -3.79 -29.05
C ALA A 90 -7.61 -3.38 -30.38
N ARG A 91 -8.06 -2.12 -30.52
CA ARG A 91 -8.58 -1.52 -31.78
C ARG A 91 -9.54 -2.43 -32.58
N GLY A 92 -10.35 -3.23 -31.90
CA GLY A 92 -11.32 -4.13 -32.54
C GLY A 92 -10.78 -5.49 -32.99
N LYS A 93 -9.51 -5.82 -32.73
CA LYS A 93 -8.99 -7.18 -32.91
C LYS A 93 -9.57 -8.09 -31.81
N PRO A 94 -10.34 -9.13 -32.16
CA PRO A 94 -11.06 -9.94 -31.17
C PRO A 94 -10.11 -10.60 -30.17
N GLU A 95 -8.94 -11.01 -30.63
CA GLU A 95 -7.93 -11.70 -29.82
C GLU A 95 -7.30 -10.80 -28.73
N GLU A 96 -7.04 -9.53 -29.07
CA GLU A 96 -6.51 -8.54 -28.12
C GLU A 96 -7.60 -8.03 -27.15
N ILE A 97 -8.86 -8.00 -27.58
CA ILE A 97 -9.99 -7.68 -26.69
C ILE A 97 -10.18 -8.79 -25.65
N THR A 98 -10.05 -10.06 -26.03
CA THR A 98 -10.13 -11.17 -25.08
C THR A 98 -9.02 -11.05 -24.03
N LYS A 99 -7.77 -10.80 -24.45
CA LYS A 99 -6.66 -10.54 -23.51
C LYS A 99 -6.93 -9.35 -22.58
N ALA A 100 -7.51 -8.26 -23.09
CA ALA A 100 -7.86 -7.10 -22.27
C ALA A 100 -8.92 -7.42 -21.21
N LYS A 101 -9.92 -8.22 -21.57
CA LYS A 101 -10.95 -8.70 -20.64
C LYS A 101 -10.35 -9.60 -19.57
N ASP A 102 -9.50 -10.54 -19.95
CA ASP A 102 -8.86 -11.45 -18.99
C ASP A 102 -8.00 -10.66 -18.00
N ALA A 103 -7.19 -9.72 -18.49
CA ALA A 103 -6.37 -8.84 -17.64
C ALA A 103 -7.24 -8.04 -16.65
N LEU A 104 -8.40 -7.55 -17.10
CA LEU A 104 -9.34 -6.84 -16.23
C LEU A 104 -9.92 -7.77 -15.17
N LEU A 105 -10.31 -9.01 -15.53
CA LEU A 105 -10.81 -9.99 -14.55
C LEU A 105 -9.76 -10.31 -13.49
N TYR A 106 -8.51 -10.55 -13.88
CA TYR A 106 -7.42 -10.79 -12.92
C TYR A 106 -7.19 -9.59 -12.01
N THR A 107 -7.25 -8.37 -12.55
CA THR A 107 -7.13 -7.14 -11.76
C THR A 107 -8.27 -6.99 -10.75
N LEU A 108 -9.50 -7.34 -11.15
CA LEU A 108 -10.68 -7.26 -10.30
C LEU A 108 -10.63 -8.33 -9.19
N VAL A 109 -10.17 -9.53 -9.50
CA VAL A 109 -9.92 -10.59 -8.51
C VAL A 109 -8.84 -10.16 -7.52
N GLY A 110 -7.73 -9.60 -7.99
CA GLY A 110 -6.67 -9.09 -7.12
C GLY A 110 -7.15 -7.97 -6.19
N ALA A 111 -7.93 -7.03 -6.71
CA ALA A 111 -8.56 -5.97 -5.92
C ALA A 111 -9.55 -6.54 -4.89
N ALA A 112 -10.37 -7.52 -5.26
CA ALA A 112 -11.32 -8.17 -4.37
C ALA A 112 -10.62 -8.92 -3.24
N ILE A 113 -9.51 -9.61 -3.51
CA ILE A 113 -8.71 -10.30 -2.48
C ILE A 113 -8.10 -9.29 -1.51
N LEU A 114 -7.56 -8.18 -2.03
CA LEU A 114 -6.95 -7.14 -1.22
C LEU A 114 -7.95 -6.49 -0.27
N LEU A 115 -9.12 -6.09 -0.77
CA LEU A 115 -10.20 -5.52 0.04
C LEU A 115 -10.84 -6.56 0.97
N GLY A 116 -11.00 -7.80 0.49
CA GLY A 116 -11.56 -8.92 1.24
C GLY A 116 -10.69 -9.33 2.42
N SER A 117 -9.37 -9.39 2.23
CA SER A 117 -8.41 -9.66 3.29
C SER A 117 -8.51 -8.62 4.41
N TRP A 118 -8.62 -7.33 4.05
CA TRP A 118 -8.79 -6.27 5.04
C TRP A 118 -10.11 -6.40 5.81
N ALA A 119 -11.21 -6.66 5.10
CA ALA A 119 -12.52 -6.82 5.71
C ALA A 119 -12.55 -7.99 6.71
N ILE A 120 -12.02 -9.15 6.34
CA ILE A 120 -11.98 -10.34 7.20
C ILE A 120 -11.11 -10.08 8.44
N ALA A 121 -9.91 -9.50 8.26
CA ALA A 121 -9.02 -9.21 9.38
C ALA A 121 -9.65 -8.22 10.38
N LYS A 122 -10.39 -7.22 9.89
CA LYS A 122 -11.14 -6.28 10.73
C LYS A 122 -12.27 -6.98 11.50
N LEU A 123 -13.04 -7.86 10.85
CA LEU A 123 -14.11 -8.61 11.51
C LEU A 123 -13.60 -9.49 12.65
N ILE A 124 -12.47 -10.18 12.46
CA ILE A 124 -11.83 -10.99 13.50
C ILE A 124 -11.37 -10.10 14.65
N SER A 125 -10.73 -8.98 14.34
CA SER A 125 -10.26 -8.01 15.33
C SER A 125 -11.43 -7.47 16.18
N ASP A 126 -12.52 -7.07 15.54
CA ASP A 126 -13.70 -6.52 16.21
C ASP A 126 -14.37 -7.57 17.10
N THR A 127 -14.40 -8.84 16.69
CA THR A 127 -14.95 -9.95 17.49
C THR A 127 -14.10 -10.25 18.72
N VAL A 128 -12.77 -10.24 18.59
CA VAL A 128 -11.85 -10.47 19.72
C VAL A 128 -11.88 -9.33 20.72
N LEU A 129 -12.07 -8.09 20.26
CA LEU A 129 -12.23 -6.91 21.13
C LEU A 129 -13.59 -6.84 21.83
N ALA A 130 -14.62 -7.49 21.28
CA ALA A 130 -15.96 -7.51 21.85
C ALA A 130 -16.10 -8.51 23.02
N LEU A 131 -15.06 -9.32 23.28
CA LEU A 131 -14.97 -10.25 24.40
C LEU A 131 -14.15 -9.66 25.54
#